data_AF-A0A6G4XSP6-F1
#
_entry.id   AF-A0A6G4XSP6-F1
#
_cell.length_a   1.000
_cell.length_b   1.000
_cell.length_c   1.000
_cell.angle_alpha   90.00
_cell.angle_beta   90.00
_cell.angle_gamma   90.00
#
_symmetry.space_group_name_H-M   'P 1'
#
loop_
_entity.id
_entity.type
_entity.pdbx_description
1 polymer ?
#
loop_
_entity_poly.entity_id
_entity_poly.type
_entity_poly.pdbx_seq_one_letter_code
_entity_poly.pdbx_strand_id
1 'polypeptide(L)'
;MVNAERAKAGCSPVKLDSRLSKAAQLHSEDMSANDYFSHTSQDGRTFTDRAAAQGVDNAGAENIARGQSSAQSVMDAWMNSEGHRANILNCGLKTMGLGVVTSDWTWTQMFGW
;
A
#
# COMPACT_ATOMS: atom_id res chain seq x y z
N MET A 1 -6.96 -5.46 10.60
CA MET A 1 -7.83 -4.47 9.94
C MET A 1 -8.14 -4.85 8.50
N VAL A 2 -7.17 -4.85 7.59
CA VAL A 2 -7.36 -5.25 6.17
C VAL A 2 -8.09 -6.59 6.02
N ASN A 3 -7.58 -7.66 6.63
CA ASN A 3 -8.23 -8.98 6.55
C ASN A 3 -9.62 -9.05 7.22
N ALA A 4 -9.93 -8.13 8.14
CA ALA A 4 -11.27 -8.05 8.72
C ALA A 4 -12.27 -7.42 7.73
N GLU A 5 -11.88 -6.35 7.04
CA GLU A 5 -12.70 -5.76 5.97
C GLU A 5 -12.87 -6.71 4.78
N ARG A 6 -11.80 -7.41 4.41
CA ARG A 6 -11.86 -8.45 3.37
C ARG A 6 -12.81 -9.59 3.75
N ALA A 7 -12.80 -10.04 5.00
CA ALA A 7 -13.73 -11.06 5.47
C ALA A 7 -15.20 -10.59 5.39
N LYS A 8 -15.49 -9.33 5.74
CA LYS A 8 -16.84 -8.74 5.59
C LYS A 8 -17.30 -8.72 4.13
N ALA A 9 -16.38 -8.56 3.17
CA ALA A 9 -16.65 -8.60 1.74
C ALA A 9 -16.62 -10.01 1.13
N GLY A 10 -16.41 -11.07 1.93
CA GLY A 10 -16.33 -12.45 1.44
C GLY A 10 -15.00 -12.81 0.76
N CYS A 11 -13.97 -11.96 0.84
CA CYS A 11 -12.66 -12.22 0.28
C CYS A 11 -11.80 -13.08 1.21
N SER A 12 -10.95 -13.92 0.62
CA SER A 12 -9.87 -14.59 1.36
C SER A 12 -8.87 -13.57 1.94
N PRO A 13 -8.23 -13.88 3.08
CA PRO A 13 -7.22 -13.01 3.66
C PRO A 13 -6.00 -12.91 2.72
N VAL A 14 -5.41 -11.72 2.65
CA VAL A 14 -4.08 -11.54 2.07
C VAL A 14 -3.01 -11.96 3.09
N LYS A 15 -1.88 -12.47 2.58
CA LYS A 15 -0.69 -12.77 3.35
C LYS A 15 0.31 -11.63 3.24
N LEU A 16 1.04 -11.34 4.33
CA LEU A 16 2.13 -10.39 4.26
C LEU A 16 3.26 -10.95 3.39
N ASP A 17 3.76 -10.14 2.45
CA ASP A 17 4.96 -10.40 1.66
C ASP A 17 6.02 -9.36 2.03
N SER A 18 7.16 -9.82 2.54
CA SER A 18 8.25 -8.94 3.00
C SER A 18 8.85 -8.10 1.88
N ARG A 19 8.80 -8.58 0.62
CA ARG A 19 9.30 -7.85 -0.56
C ARG A 19 8.39 -6.69 -0.91
N LEU A 20 7.06 -6.91 -0.88
CA LEU A 20 6.08 -5.83 -1.03
C LEU A 20 6.18 -4.82 0.11
N SER A 21 6.39 -5.27 1.35
CA SER A 21 6.61 -4.36 2.47
C SER A 21 7.88 -3.53 2.28
N LYS A 22 8.95 -4.13 1.76
CA LYS A 22 10.18 -3.39 1.45
C LYS A 22 9.95 -2.35 0.35
N ALA A 23 9.26 -2.69 -0.73
CA ALA A 23 8.91 -1.75 -1.80
C ALA A 23 8.05 -0.58 -1.27
N ALA A 24 7.04 -0.89 -0.46
CA ALA A 24 6.16 0.10 0.15
C ALA A 24 6.91 1.02 1.12
N GLN A 25 7.79 0.46 1.96
CA GLN A 25 8.60 1.23 2.90
C GLN A 25 9.53 2.20 2.18
N LEU A 26 10.24 1.73 1.14
CA LEU A 26 11.12 2.58 0.33
C LEU A 26 10.34 3.71 -0.35
N HIS A 27 9.10 3.47 -0.79
CA HIS A 27 8.29 4.53 -1.40
C HIS A 27 7.81 5.56 -0.38
N SER A 28 7.41 5.13 0.82
CA SER A 28 7.08 6.07 1.91
C SER A 28 8.28 6.93 2.31
N GLU A 29 9.47 6.32 2.40
CA GLU A 29 10.74 7.01 2.66
C GLU A 29 11.08 8.03 1.57
N ASP A 30 10.94 7.63 0.30
CA ASP A 30 11.19 8.51 -0.85
C ASP A 30 10.23 9.71 -0.88
N MET A 31 8.92 9.46 -0.74
CA MET A 31 7.90 10.50 -0.66
C MET A 31 8.16 11.48 0.49
N SER A 32 8.54 10.97 1.66
CA SER A 32 8.82 11.79 2.85
C SER A 32 10.10 12.61 2.69
N ALA A 33 11.19 11.99 2.23
CA ALA A 33 12.49 12.64 2.11
C ALA A 33 12.53 13.71 1.01
N ASN A 34 11.77 13.51 -0.08
CA ASN A 34 11.77 14.38 -1.24
C ASN A 34 10.51 15.28 -1.34
N ASP A 35 9.75 15.40 -0.25
CA ASP A 35 8.57 16.26 -0.09
C ASP A 35 7.58 16.18 -1.28
N TYR A 36 7.18 14.97 -1.64
CA TYR A 36 6.17 14.75 -2.68
C TYR A 36 5.17 13.67 -2.30
N PHE A 37 4.01 13.66 -2.95
CA PHE A 37 2.96 12.68 -2.70
C PHE A 37 2.36 12.20 -4.03
N SER A 38 2.80 11.04 -4.49
CA SER A 38 2.44 10.49 -5.80
C SER A 38 2.62 8.97 -5.83
N HIS A 39 1.82 8.29 -6.66
CA HIS A 39 2.02 6.87 -6.97
C HIS A 39 3.28 6.61 -7.81
N THR A 40 3.72 7.62 -8.57
CA THR A 40 4.92 7.56 -9.41
C THR A 40 6.06 8.29 -8.70
N SER A 41 7.20 7.61 -8.55
CA SER A 41 8.42 8.19 -8.00
C SER A 41 8.95 9.30 -8.91
N GLN A 42 9.73 10.23 -8.36
CA GLN A 42 10.27 11.36 -9.15
C GLN A 42 11.19 10.91 -10.28
N ASP A 43 11.79 9.73 -10.18
CA ASP A 43 12.60 9.11 -11.24
C ASP A 43 11.77 8.32 -12.27
N GLY A 44 10.44 8.42 -12.20
CA GLY A 44 9.50 7.82 -13.15
C GLY A 44 9.08 6.38 -12.81
N ARG A 45 9.62 5.75 -11.76
CA ARG A 45 9.21 4.40 -11.36
C ARG A 45 7.77 4.36 -10.85
N THR A 46 7.01 3.41 -11.37
CA THR A 46 5.66 3.06 -10.91
C THR A 46 5.72 2.09 -9.71
N PHE A 47 4.59 1.84 -9.06
CA PHE A 47 4.54 0.84 -7.98
C PHE A 47 4.93 -0.58 -8.45
N THR A 48 4.64 -0.93 -9.71
CA THR A 48 5.06 -2.22 -10.28
C THR A 48 6.57 -2.27 -10.48
N ASP A 49 7.21 -1.19 -10.91
CA ASP A 49 8.68 -1.13 -11.03
C ASP A 49 9.36 -1.24 -9.66
N ARG A 50 8.81 -0.55 -8.65
CA ARG A 50 9.29 -0.64 -7.26
C ARG A 50 9.13 -2.06 -6.69
N ALA A 51 8.03 -2.74 -6.97
CA ALA A 51 7.80 -4.12 -6.56
C ALA A 51 8.75 -5.10 -7.27
N ALA A 52 8.92 -4.95 -8.59
CA ALA A 52 9.81 -5.77 -9.41
C ALA A 52 11.28 -5.65 -8.94
N ALA A 53 11.72 -4.45 -8.54
CA ALA A 53 13.04 -4.24 -7.95
C ALA A 53 13.26 -5.01 -6.63
N GLN A 54 12.18 -5.45 -5.96
CA GLN A 54 12.23 -6.33 -4.78
C GLN A 54 11.94 -7.80 -5.12
N GLY A 55 11.83 -8.15 -6.41
CA GLY A 55 11.53 -9.49 -6.90
C GLY A 55 10.05 -9.87 -6.84
N VAL A 56 9.14 -8.91 -6.98
CA VAL A 56 7.69 -9.15 -7.06
C VAL A 56 7.15 -8.62 -8.40
N ASP A 57 6.95 -9.52 -9.35
CA ASP A 57 6.51 -9.18 -10.72
C ASP A 57 4.99 -9.09 -10.88
N ASN A 58 4.24 -9.46 -9.84
CA ASN A 58 2.78 -9.54 -9.86
C ASN A 58 2.10 -8.55 -8.90
N ALA A 59 2.70 -7.38 -8.68
CA ALA A 59 2.04 -6.31 -7.95
C ALA A 59 0.77 -5.85 -8.68
N GLY A 60 -0.34 -5.75 -7.95
CA GLY A 60 -1.67 -5.52 -8.51
C GLY A 60 -2.33 -4.21 -8.11
N ALA A 61 -1.93 -3.61 -6.98
CA ALA A 61 -2.51 -2.35 -6.51
C ALA A 61 -1.62 -1.63 -5.49
N GLU A 62 -1.82 -0.32 -5.37
CA GLU A 62 -1.21 0.54 -4.37
C GLU A 62 -2.22 1.52 -3.78
N ASN A 63 -2.17 1.71 -2.46
CA ASN A 63 -2.81 2.79 -1.74
C ASN A 63 -1.72 3.62 -1.05
N ILE A 64 -1.79 4.95 -1.15
CA ILE A 64 -0.92 5.87 -0.40
C ILE A 64 -1.75 6.79 0.49
N ALA A 65 -1.17 7.27 1.58
CA ALA A 65 -1.79 8.24 2.46
C ALA A 65 -0.72 9.11 3.15
N ARG A 66 -1.09 10.32 3.59
CA ARG A 66 -0.20 11.21 4.34
C ARG A 66 -0.99 11.96 5.40
N GLY A 67 -0.44 12.04 6.62
CA GLY A 67 -1.00 12.79 7.75
C GLY A 67 -1.93 11.99 8.68
N GLN A 68 -2.26 10.74 8.36
CA GLN A 68 -3.08 9.88 9.24
C GLN A 68 -2.19 9.28 10.33
N SER A 69 -2.29 9.78 11.55
CA SER A 69 -1.34 9.50 12.64
C SER A 69 -1.51 8.14 13.33
N SER A 70 -2.31 7.24 12.77
CA SER A 70 -2.50 5.89 13.30
C SER A 70 -2.96 4.92 12.21
N ALA A 71 -2.72 3.63 12.46
CA ALA A 71 -3.21 2.54 11.61
C ALA A 71 -4.75 2.54 11.46
N GLN A 72 -5.47 2.93 12.52
CA GLN A 72 -6.93 3.05 12.48
C GLN A 72 -7.36 4.18 11.54
N SER A 73 -6.78 5.38 11.73
CA SER A 73 -7.11 6.56 10.93
C SER A 73 -6.82 6.37 9.43
N VAL A 74 -5.70 5.74 9.07
CA VAL A 74 -5.38 5.48 7.65
C VAL A 74 -6.29 4.41 7.04
N MET A 75 -6.65 3.38 7.81
CA MET A 75 -7.58 2.36 7.34
C MET A 75 -8.97 2.96 7.09
N ASP A 76 -9.47 3.80 7.98
CA ASP A 76 -10.77 4.47 7.82
C ASP A 76 -10.75 5.40 6.59
N ALA A 77 -9.66 6.14 6.39
CA ALA A 77 -9.48 7.00 5.22
C ALA A 77 -9.50 6.20 3.91
N TRP A 78 -8.77 5.07 3.84
CA TRP A 78 -8.79 4.21 2.66
C TRP A 78 -10.15 3.56 2.42
N MET A 79 -10.84 3.09 3.44
CA MET A 79 -12.16 2.47 3.28
C MET A 79 -13.27 3.47 2.87
N ASN A 80 -13.09 4.75 3.20
CA ASN A 80 -14.00 5.82 2.79
C ASN A 80 -13.69 6.38 1.38
N SER A 81 -12.59 5.97 0.76
CA SER A 81 -12.23 6.33 -0.60
C SER A 81 -12.53 5.19 -1.56
N GLU A 82 -13.33 5.44 -2.60
CA GLU A 82 -13.78 4.38 -3.53
C GLU A 82 -12.62 3.62 -4.17
N GLY A 83 -11.62 4.33 -4.69
CA GLY A 83 -10.45 3.71 -5.32
C GLY A 83 -9.61 2.89 -4.34
N HIS A 84 -9.31 3.44 -3.16
CA HIS A 84 -8.52 2.72 -2.16
C HIS A 84 -9.25 1.50 -1.59
N ARG A 85 -10.57 1.64 -1.35
CA ARG A 85 -11.43 0.53 -0.93
C ARG A 85 -11.50 -0.56 -1.98
N ALA A 86 -11.61 -0.21 -3.26
CA ALA A 86 -11.63 -1.19 -4.35
C ALA A 86 -10.36 -2.05 -4.37
N ASN A 87 -9.18 -1.44 -4.12
CA ASN A 87 -7.93 -2.18 -3.97
C ASN A 87 -7.97 -3.16 -2.78
N ILE A 88 -8.37 -2.69 -1.60
CA ILE A 88 -8.44 -3.52 -0.38
C ILE A 88 -9.38 -4.71 -0.54
N LEU A 89 -10.54 -4.48 -1.18
CA LEU A 89 -11.62 -5.46 -1.33
C LEU A 89 -11.55 -6.27 -2.64
N ASN A 90 -10.48 -6.13 -3.42
CA ASN A 90 -10.28 -7.01 -4.57
C ASN A 90 -9.90 -8.42 -4.10
N CYS A 91 -10.84 -9.36 -4.18
CA CYS A 91 -10.65 -10.75 -3.73
C CYS A 91 -9.61 -11.54 -4.56
N GLY A 92 -9.22 -11.02 -5.74
CA GLY A 92 -8.15 -11.58 -6.56
C GLY A 92 -6.79 -11.47 -5.89
N LEU A 93 -6.53 -10.38 -5.17
CA LEU A 93 -5.24 -10.12 -4.50
C LEU A 93 -5.00 -11.12 -3.36
N LYS A 94 -3.77 -11.62 -3.26
CA LYS A 94 -3.36 -12.68 -2.32
C LYS A 94 -2.26 -12.27 -1.36
N THR A 95 -1.46 -11.28 -1.74
CA THR A 95 -0.36 -10.77 -0.90
C THR A 95 -0.53 -9.28 -0.64
N MET A 96 0.08 -8.80 0.45
CA MET A 96 0.16 -7.38 0.77
C MET A 96 1.50 -7.01 1.41
N GLY A 97 1.87 -5.75 1.27
CA GLY A 97 2.96 -5.12 2.01
C GLY A 97 2.55 -3.74 2.51
N LEU A 98 3.18 -3.28 3.59
CA LEU A 98 2.92 -1.97 4.18
C LEU A 98 4.26 -1.30 4.54
N GLY A 99 4.34 0.00 4.28
CA GLY A 99 5.45 0.86 4.68
C GLY A 99 4.93 2.17 5.27
N VAL A 100 5.60 2.66 6.31
CA VAL A 100 5.25 3.91 6.99
C VAL A 100 6.48 4.71 7.39
N VAL A 101 6.40 6.02 7.22
CA VAL A 101 7.32 7.00 7.83
C VAL A 101 6.52 7.78 8.86
N THR A 102 6.93 7.73 10.13
CA THR A 102 6.15 8.27 11.25
C THR A 102 6.41 9.75 11.53
N SER A 103 7.45 10.35 10.94
CA SER A 103 7.75 11.78 11.10
C SER A 103 6.71 12.69 10.44
N ASP A 104 6.10 12.25 9.34
CA ASP A 104 5.04 12.94 8.61
C ASP A 104 3.80 12.07 8.34
N TRP A 105 3.79 10.85 8.88
CA TRP A 105 2.75 9.85 8.67
C TRP A 105 2.48 9.56 7.20
N THR A 106 3.53 9.36 6.40
CA THR A 106 3.44 8.88 5.03
C THR A 106 3.30 7.35 5.00
N TRP A 107 2.23 6.86 4.38
CA TRP A 107 1.89 5.44 4.28
C TRP A 107 1.86 4.98 2.83
N THR A 108 2.34 3.76 2.61
CA THR A 108 2.19 3.04 1.35
C THR A 108 1.71 1.63 1.67
N GLN A 109 0.65 1.17 1.01
CA GLN A 109 0.14 -0.19 1.06
C GLN A 109 0.15 -0.74 -0.37
N MET A 110 0.83 -1.86 -0.57
CA MET A 110 0.91 -2.54 -1.86
C MET A 110 0.26 -3.91 -1.78
N PHE A 111 -0.29 -4.38 -2.90
CA PHE A 111 -0.88 -5.70 -3.02
C PHE A 111 -0.32 -6.46 -4.21
N GLY A 112 -0.30 -7.79 -4.13
CA GLY A 112 0.05 -8.68 -5.23
C GLY A 112 -1.02 -9.74 -5.50
N TRP A 113 -1.05 -10.23 -6.75
CA TRP A 113 -1.94 -11.31 -7.21
C TRP A 113 -1.58 -12.68 -6.61
#